data_AF-A0A6N6NKS9-F1
#
_entry.id   AF-A0A6N6NKS9-F1
#
_cell.length_a   1.000
_cell.length_b   1.000
_cell.length_c   1.000
_cell.angle_alpha   90.00
_cell.angle_beta   90.00
_cell.angle_gamma   90.00
#
_symmetry.space_group_name_H-M   'P 1'
#
loop_
_entity.id
_entity.type
_entity.pdbx_description
1 polymer ?
#
loop_
_entity_poly.entity_id
_entity_poly.type
_entity_poly.pdbx_seq_one_letter_code
_entity_poly.pdbx_strand_id
1 'polypeptide(L)'
;MAKKNRKRPSQFQNPLLSNASKTLFANIRFVSIDEKVKTIVVTSTGMDEGKTQVSTNLACAIASSGKKVLIVDTDMRRRCIAGLLGIHTECGLYSVLVGQAPLKSAIYPTDRPNLYFMDSEPNIPSPPDVLSTKRFAALVDTLREMFDYVIFDSPPIGLFVDAAIISNLVDGTLYVIRERAAKRDAVVAGVQQLKAANARILGSVITFSREEANNDYYYVYYNSEGKRVSHKDREKQLMENPNARDLAADDIGQWARKAGIDPKQAERRESGERPRRQGSGAGVGAGASPNANAGAGMPPAASPQRATRASADEQFPRGAFKPAVPRRADGRAPRHKNTRI
;
A
#
# COMPACT_ATOMS: atom_id res chain seq x y z
N MET A 1 33.90 -24.33 1.13
CA MET A 1 32.70 -24.17 0.28
C MET A 1 31.73 -23.21 0.95
N ALA A 2 31.58 -21.99 0.41
CA ALA A 2 30.70 -20.96 0.99
C ALA A 2 29.24 -21.19 0.56
N LYS A 3 28.34 -21.40 1.52
CA LYS A 3 26.88 -21.45 1.27
C LYS A 3 26.43 -20.09 0.75
N LYS A 4 26.06 -20.04 -0.53
CA LYS A 4 25.49 -18.87 -1.20
C LYS A 4 24.19 -18.49 -0.49
N ASN A 5 24.21 -17.38 0.24
CA ASN A 5 23.08 -16.87 1.01
C ASN A 5 22.02 -16.34 0.03
N ARG A 6 21.11 -17.21 -0.46
CA ARG A 6 19.96 -16.80 -1.28
C ARG A 6 19.07 -15.92 -0.40
N LYS A 7 19.14 -14.60 -0.61
CA LYS A 7 18.16 -13.66 -0.03
C LYS A 7 16.77 -14.17 -0.40
N ARG A 8 15.96 -14.54 0.60
CA ARG A 8 14.55 -14.87 0.35
C ARG A 8 13.92 -13.64 -0.32
N PRO A 9 13.15 -13.80 -1.42
CA PRO A 9 12.43 -12.67 -1.99
C PRO A 9 11.62 -12.00 -0.89
N SER A 10 11.53 -10.67 -0.94
CA SER A 10 10.67 -9.91 -0.03
C SER A 10 9.29 -10.59 -0.03
N GLN A 11 8.68 -10.78 1.13
CA GLN A 11 7.38 -11.48 1.24
C GLN A 11 6.28 -10.85 0.35
N PHE A 12 6.45 -9.57 0.01
CA PHE A 12 5.60 -8.80 -0.90
C PHE A 12 5.85 -9.06 -2.39
N GLN A 13 6.90 -9.81 -2.74
CA GLN A 13 7.26 -10.23 -4.10
C GLN A 13 6.82 -11.66 -4.41
N ASN A 14 6.08 -12.33 -3.53
CA ASN A 14 5.52 -13.65 -3.82
C ASN A 14 4.32 -13.50 -4.78
N PRO A 15 4.39 -13.99 -6.04
CA PRO A 15 3.31 -13.83 -7.02
C PRO A 15 2.00 -14.50 -6.59
N LEU A 16 2.07 -15.63 -5.88
CA LEU A 16 0.90 -16.38 -5.41
C LEU A 16 0.10 -15.52 -4.42
N LEU A 17 0.79 -14.95 -3.43
CA LEU A 17 0.18 -14.06 -2.43
C LEU A 17 -0.33 -12.76 -3.06
N SER A 18 0.39 -12.21 -4.04
CA SER A 18 -0.04 -11.01 -4.77
C SER A 18 -1.35 -11.27 -5.53
N ASN A 19 -1.45 -12.38 -6.26
CA ASN A 19 -2.65 -12.74 -7.01
C ASN A 19 -3.82 -13.05 -6.08
N ALA A 20 -3.60 -13.81 -5.01
CA ALA A 20 -4.62 -14.08 -4.00
C ALA A 20 -5.15 -12.78 -3.36
N SER A 21 -4.28 -11.81 -3.08
CA SER A 21 -4.66 -10.52 -2.50
C SER A 21 -5.42 -9.63 -3.49
N LYS A 22 -5.09 -9.69 -4.79
CA LYS A 22 -5.87 -9.02 -5.84
C LYS A 22 -7.27 -9.63 -5.97
N THR A 23 -7.39 -10.95 -5.89
CA THR A 23 -8.69 -11.65 -5.85
C THR A 23 -9.50 -11.25 -4.62
N LEU A 24 -8.87 -11.21 -3.43
CA LEU A 24 -9.51 -10.72 -2.20
C LEU A 24 -10.03 -9.29 -2.38
N PHE A 25 -9.22 -8.40 -2.95
CA PHE A 25 -9.66 -7.03 -3.22
C PHE A 25 -10.85 -6.96 -4.19
N ALA A 26 -10.85 -7.77 -5.26
CA ALA A 26 -11.99 -7.87 -6.17
C ALA A 26 -13.27 -8.33 -5.45
N ASN A 27 -13.17 -9.35 -4.59
CA ASN A 27 -14.29 -9.85 -3.79
C ASN A 27 -14.86 -8.78 -2.85
N ILE A 28 -13.99 -8.01 -2.18
CA ILE A 28 -14.41 -6.89 -1.34
C ILE A 28 -15.19 -5.86 -2.16
N ARG A 29 -14.73 -5.55 -3.38
CA ARG A 29 -15.44 -4.62 -4.27
C ARG A 29 -16.80 -5.14 -4.72
N PHE A 30 -16.96 -6.45 -4.93
CA PHE A 30 -18.25 -7.05 -5.26
C PHE A 30 -19.24 -7.03 -4.09
N VAL A 31 -18.76 -7.16 -2.85
CA VAL A 31 -19.60 -7.00 -1.64
C VAL A 31 -20.03 -5.53 -1.42
N SER A 32 -19.33 -4.58 -2.04
CA SER A 32 -19.49 -3.14 -1.82
C SER A 32 -20.41 -2.43 -2.83
N ILE A 33 -21.26 -3.16 -3.57
CA ILE A 33 -22.08 -2.59 -4.64
C ILE A 33 -23.08 -1.54 -4.10
N ASP A 34 -23.81 -1.89 -3.04
CA ASP A 34 -24.81 -1.00 -2.45
C ASP A 34 -24.23 -0.15 -1.30
N GLU A 35 -23.32 -0.73 -0.52
CA GLU A 35 -22.66 -0.06 0.61
C GLU A 35 -21.15 -0.03 0.39
N LYS A 36 -20.60 1.15 0.10
CA LYS A 36 -19.16 1.34 -0.13
C LYS A 36 -18.35 0.97 1.11
N VAL A 37 -17.54 -0.09 1.01
CA VAL A 37 -16.54 -0.45 2.02
C VAL A 37 -15.24 0.28 1.72
N LYS A 38 -14.84 1.21 2.59
CA LYS A 38 -13.54 1.91 2.51
C LYS A 38 -12.63 1.58 3.69
N THR A 39 -13.20 1.46 4.87
CA THR A 39 -12.48 1.18 6.12
C THR A 39 -12.69 -0.27 6.51
N ILE A 40 -11.59 -0.99 6.73
CA ILE A 40 -11.63 -2.44 6.98
C ILE A 40 -10.73 -2.75 8.16
N VAL A 41 -11.25 -3.47 9.15
CA VAL A 41 -10.42 -4.09 10.20
C VAL A 41 -10.15 -5.55 9.87
N VAL A 42 -8.91 -5.98 10.10
CA VAL A 42 -8.46 -7.36 9.91
C VAL A 42 -8.13 -7.96 11.28
N THR A 43 -8.81 -9.05 11.63
CA THR A 43 -8.58 -9.79 12.88
C THR A 43 -8.62 -11.30 12.61
N SER A 44 -8.47 -12.12 13.64
CA SER A 44 -8.47 -13.58 13.55
C SER A 44 -8.79 -14.22 14.90
N THR A 45 -8.87 -15.55 14.94
CA THR A 45 -9.17 -16.30 16.16
C THR A 45 -8.02 -16.23 17.17
N GLY A 46 -6.83 -16.67 16.78
CA GLY A 46 -5.64 -16.75 17.63
C GLY A 46 -4.43 -15.98 17.10
N MET A 47 -3.31 -16.05 17.83
CA MET A 47 -2.03 -15.46 17.40
C MET A 47 -1.46 -16.21 16.18
N ASP A 48 -0.60 -15.53 15.40
CA ASP A 48 0.16 -16.13 14.29
C ASP A 48 -0.67 -16.83 13.19
N GLU A 49 -1.90 -16.34 12.97
CA GLU A 49 -2.79 -16.78 11.88
C GLU A 49 -2.59 -16.00 10.57
N GLY A 50 -1.63 -15.09 10.51
CA GLY A 50 -1.30 -14.36 9.27
C GLY A 50 -2.11 -13.08 9.03
N LYS A 51 -2.77 -12.52 10.06
CA LYS A 51 -3.50 -11.22 10.02
C LYS A 51 -2.69 -10.11 9.34
N THR A 52 -1.53 -9.80 9.92
CA THR A 52 -0.61 -8.77 9.42
C THR A 52 -0.14 -9.02 7.99
N GLN A 53 0.01 -10.29 7.60
CA GLN A 53 0.35 -10.64 6.22
C GLN A 53 -0.82 -10.36 5.28
N VAL A 54 -2.04 -10.73 5.66
CA VAL A 54 -3.25 -10.47 4.88
C VAL A 54 -3.50 -8.97 4.75
N SER A 55 -3.46 -8.22 5.86
CA SER A 55 -3.68 -6.76 5.86
C SER A 55 -2.66 -6.04 4.99
N THR A 56 -1.37 -6.36 5.12
CA THR A 56 -0.33 -5.69 4.34
C THR A 56 -0.35 -6.04 2.84
N ASN A 57 -0.62 -7.30 2.47
CA ASN A 57 -0.73 -7.65 1.05
C ASN A 57 -2.02 -7.15 0.41
N LEU A 58 -3.13 -7.09 1.16
CA LEU A 58 -4.35 -6.44 0.70
C LEU A 58 -4.09 -4.95 0.42
N ALA A 59 -3.42 -4.25 1.34
CA ALA A 59 -3.02 -2.86 1.14
C ALA A 59 -2.13 -2.71 -0.11
N CYS A 60 -1.16 -3.61 -0.33
CA CYS A 60 -0.33 -3.59 -1.53
C CYS A 60 -1.15 -3.81 -2.83
N ALA A 61 -2.13 -4.73 -2.81
CA ALA A 61 -2.99 -4.99 -3.95
C ALA A 61 -3.88 -3.80 -4.29
N ILE A 62 -4.44 -3.13 -3.27
CA ILE A 62 -5.22 -1.90 -3.42
C ILE A 62 -4.34 -0.79 -4.00
N ALA A 63 -3.16 -0.55 -3.43
CA ALA A 63 -2.21 0.47 -3.89
C ALA A 63 -1.81 0.28 -5.37
N SER A 64 -1.57 -0.98 -5.76
CA SER A 64 -1.20 -1.37 -7.13
C SER A 64 -2.32 -1.12 -8.14
N SER A 65 -3.58 -1.01 -7.70
CA SER A 65 -4.72 -0.63 -8.54
C SER A 65 -4.85 0.89 -8.74
N GLY A 66 -3.90 1.68 -8.23
CA GLY A 66 -3.89 3.14 -8.32
C GLY A 66 -4.69 3.85 -7.23
N LYS A 67 -5.15 3.13 -6.20
CA LYS A 67 -5.92 3.68 -5.08
C LYS A 67 -5.02 4.10 -3.93
N LYS A 68 -5.31 5.26 -3.32
CA LYS A 68 -4.63 5.73 -2.12
C LYS A 68 -5.11 4.93 -0.92
N VAL A 69 -4.20 4.17 -0.30
CA VAL A 69 -4.51 3.30 0.82
C VAL A 69 -3.60 3.57 2.00
N LEU A 70 -4.21 3.65 3.19
CA LEU A 70 -3.51 3.73 4.46
C LEU A 70 -3.61 2.38 5.17
N ILE A 71 -2.48 1.83 5.62
CA ILE A 71 -2.46 0.75 6.60
C ILE A 71 -2.11 1.32 7.98
N VAL A 72 -2.91 0.99 8.98
CA VAL A 72 -2.76 1.43 10.36
C VAL A 72 -2.46 0.20 11.22
N ASP A 73 -1.34 0.21 11.93
CA ASP A 73 -1.02 -0.84 12.91
C ASP A 73 -1.78 -0.54 14.20
N THR A 74 -2.91 -1.23 14.41
CA THR A 74 -3.71 -1.13 15.64
C THR A 74 -3.43 -2.26 16.63
N ASP A 75 -2.51 -3.17 16.33
CA ASP A 75 -2.01 -4.16 17.30
C ASP A 75 -0.91 -3.52 18.15
N MET A 76 -1.35 -2.64 19.07
CA MET A 76 -0.49 -1.95 20.03
C MET A 76 0.25 -2.92 20.97
N ARG A 77 -0.16 -4.19 21.02
CA ARG A 77 0.42 -5.24 21.85
C ARG A 77 1.58 -5.94 21.14
N ARG A 78 1.46 -6.14 19.83
CA ARG A 78 2.48 -6.80 19.00
C ARG A 78 2.63 -6.10 17.65
N ARG A 79 3.23 -4.91 17.70
CA ARG A 79 3.53 -4.10 16.51
C ARG A 79 4.51 -4.82 15.60
N CYS A 80 4.06 -5.08 14.37
CA CYS A 80 4.85 -5.84 13.40
C CYS A 80 5.08 -5.06 12.10
N ILE A 81 4.15 -4.18 11.71
CA ILE A 81 4.13 -3.62 10.34
C ILE A 81 5.32 -2.70 10.08
N ALA A 82 5.67 -1.85 11.04
CA ALA A 82 6.81 -0.93 10.91
C ALA A 82 8.10 -1.68 10.55
N GLY A 83 8.39 -2.80 11.25
CA GLY A 83 9.53 -3.66 10.97
C GLY A 83 9.44 -4.38 9.61
N LEU A 84 8.23 -4.80 9.21
CA LEU A 84 8.01 -5.43 7.90
C LEU A 84 8.23 -4.46 6.73
N LEU A 85 7.89 -3.19 6.92
CA LEU A 85 8.07 -2.13 5.93
C LEU A 85 9.46 -1.48 5.99
N GLY A 86 10.24 -1.76 7.03
CA GLY A 86 11.52 -1.07 7.26
C GLY A 86 11.37 0.42 7.55
N ILE A 87 10.23 0.81 8.13
CA ILE A 87 9.89 2.21 8.42
C ILE A 87 10.09 2.46 9.91
N HIS A 88 10.72 3.59 10.23
CA HIS A 88 10.83 4.13 11.57
C HIS A 88 10.05 5.44 11.63
N THR A 89 9.06 5.49 12.52
CA THR A 89 8.18 6.64 12.71
C THR A 89 8.51 7.31 14.04
N GLU A 90 8.49 8.65 14.07
CA GLU A 90 8.72 9.43 15.29
C GLU A 90 7.43 9.61 16.10
N CYS A 91 6.28 9.54 15.44
CA CYS A 91 4.95 9.61 16.02
C CYS A 91 3.99 8.73 15.23
N GLY A 92 2.82 8.46 15.80
CA GLY A 92 1.83 7.56 15.22
C GLY A 92 0.43 7.82 15.73
N LEU A 93 -0.39 6.78 15.73
CA LEU A 93 -1.78 6.78 16.13
C LEU A 93 -1.97 7.36 17.54
N TYR A 94 -1.20 6.89 18.51
CA TYR A 94 -1.36 7.31 19.89
C TYR A 94 -1.02 8.80 20.08
N SER A 95 0.13 9.26 19.55
CA SER A 95 0.53 10.67 19.59
C SER A 95 -0.54 11.61 19.01
N VAL A 96 -1.22 11.18 17.94
CA VAL A 96 -2.34 11.94 17.36
C VAL A 96 -3.53 12.00 18.33
N LEU A 97 -3.90 10.86 18.92
CA LEU A 97 -5.06 10.77 19.83
C LEU A 97 -4.87 11.59 21.10
N VAL A 98 -3.64 11.66 21.63
CA VAL A 98 -3.32 12.49 22.80
C VAL A 98 -3.01 13.95 22.45
N GLY A 99 -2.97 14.32 21.16
CA GLY A 99 -2.74 15.69 20.70
C GLY A 99 -1.26 16.14 20.73
N GLN A 100 -0.33 15.19 20.82
CA GLN A 100 1.11 15.47 20.82
C GLN A 100 1.68 15.66 19.41
N ALA A 101 1.02 15.13 18.38
CA ALA A 101 1.42 15.30 16.99
C ALA A 101 0.22 15.58 16.07
N PRO A 102 0.37 16.41 15.03
CA PRO A 102 -0.67 16.58 14.02
C PRO A 102 -0.84 15.29 13.19
N LEU A 103 -2.06 14.99 12.76
CA LEU A 103 -2.36 13.79 11.96
C LEU A 103 -1.43 13.60 10.75
N LYS A 104 -1.12 14.69 10.04
CA LYS A 104 -0.29 14.63 8.84
C LYS A 104 1.14 14.15 9.10
N SER A 105 1.72 14.39 10.29
CA SER A 105 3.06 13.92 10.61
C SER A 105 3.11 12.45 11.01
N ALA A 106 1.97 11.88 11.43
CA ALA A 106 1.85 10.47 11.80
C ALA A 106 1.57 9.55 10.59
N ILE A 107 1.33 10.11 9.39
CA ILE A 107 1.09 9.37 8.16
C ILE A 107 2.37 9.37 7.31
N TYR A 108 2.93 8.18 7.12
CA TYR A 108 4.19 7.98 6.42
C TYR A 108 3.96 7.40 5.01
N PRO A 109 4.43 8.05 3.94
CA PRO A 109 4.47 7.41 2.63
C PRO A 109 5.49 6.26 2.66
N THR A 110 5.10 5.11 2.11
CA THR A 110 6.02 3.97 1.96
C THR A 110 6.84 4.10 0.67
N ASP A 111 7.76 3.15 0.43
CA ASP A 111 8.47 3.03 -0.85
C ASP A 111 7.55 2.60 -2.01
N ARG A 112 6.34 2.12 -1.70
CA ARG A 112 5.32 1.76 -2.69
C ARG A 112 4.42 2.94 -3.01
N PRO A 113 4.22 3.27 -4.30
CA PRO A 113 3.26 4.30 -4.70
C PRO A 113 1.86 4.02 -4.15
N ASN A 114 1.19 5.09 -3.70
CA ASN A 114 -0.18 5.07 -3.14
C ASN A 114 -0.37 4.29 -1.83
N LEU A 115 0.68 3.70 -1.25
CA LEU A 115 0.63 3.03 0.04
C LEU A 115 1.23 3.91 1.13
N TYR A 116 0.44 4.14 2.17
CA TYR A 116 0.79 4.93 3.34
C TYR A 116 0.69 4.08 4.60
N PHE A 117 1.44 4.43 5.63
CA PHE A 117 1.51 3.71 6.90
C PHE A 117 1.33 4.66 8.09
N MET A 118 0.61 4.21 9.11
CA MET A 118 0.54 4.84 10.44
C MET A 118 0.85 3.78 11.51
N ASP A 119 1.89 4.02 12.30
CA ASP A 119 2.30 3.16 13.42
C ASP A 119 1.41 3.41 14.66
N SER A 120 1.29 2.44 15.55
CA SER A 120 0.66 2.60 16.87
C SER A 120 1.58 3.19 17.94
N GLU A 121 2.90 3.14 17.72
CA GLU A 121 3.95 3.52 18.68
C GLU A 121 4.17 2.52 19.84
N PRO A 122 5.38 2.44 20.43
CA PRO A 122 5.67 1.48 21.49
C PRO A 122 5.01 1.85 22.80
N ASN A 123 4.84 0.85 23.67
CA ASN A 123 4.54 1.04 25.09
C ASN A 123 3.24 1.82 25.36
N ILE A 124 2.21 1.63 24.52
CA ILE A 124 0.91 2.28 24.71
C ILE A 124 0.22 1.70 25.94
N PRO A 125 -0.15 2.54 26.92
CA PRO A 125 -0.92 2.09 28.07
C PRO A 125 -2.36 1.77 27.63
N SER A 126 -2.90 0.65 28.11
CA SER A 126 -4.29 0.21 27.92
C SER A 126 -4.87 0.44 26.51
N PRO A 127 -4.46 -0.35 25.50
CA PRO A 127 -4.93 -0.21 24.11
C PRO A 127 -6.46 -0.11 23.92
N PRO A 128 -7.30 -0.92 24.62
CA PRO A 128 -8.76 -0.82 24.47
C PRO A 128 -9.33 0.55 24.88
N ASP A 129 -8.76 1.18 25.90
CA ASP A 129 -9.23 2.49 26.38
C ASP A 129 -8.96 3.57 25.34
N VAL A 130 -7.81 3.51 24.68
CA VAL A 130 -7.44 4.42 23.59
C VAL A 130 -8.38 4.25 22.40
N LEU A 131 -8.65 3.00 22.00
CA LEU A 131 -9.49 2.66 20.85
C LEU A 131 -10.98 2.96 21.07
N SER A 132 -11.46 2.94 22.32
CA SER A 132 -12.86 3.23 22.64
C SER A 132 -13.19 4.73 22.75
N THR A 133 -12.18 5.61 22.63
CA THR A 133 -12.40 7.05 22.73
C THR A 133 -13.17 7.63 21.54
N LYS A 134 -13.94 8.70 21.79
CA LYS A 134 -14.55 9.52 20.73
C LYS A 134 -13.52 10.13 19.77
N ARG A 135 -12.28 10.36 20.25
CA ARG A 135 -11.18 10.86 19.42
C ARG A 135 -10.75 9.82 18.38
N PHE A 136 -10.70 8.55 18.75
CA PHE A 136 -10.41 7.48 17.81
C PHE A 136 -11.51 7.33 16.75
N ALA A 137 -12.79 7.37 17.17
CA ALA A 137 -13.91 7.37 16.22
C ALA A 137 -13.82 8.53 15.21
N ALA A 138 -13.59 9.77 15.68
CA ALA A 138 -13.43 10.93 14.80
C ALA A 138 -12.19 10.82 13.88
N LEU A 139 -11.11 10.19 14.36
CA LEU A 139 -9.93 9.91 13.54
C LEU A 139 -10.26 8.91 12.43
N VAL A 140 -11.00 7.84 12.71
CA VAL A 140 -11.43 6.87 11.68
C VAL A 140 -12.23 7.58 10.58
N ASP A 141 -13.18 8.46 10.95
CA ASP A 141 -13.95 9.25 9.98
C ASP A 141 -13.05 10.16 9.14
N THR A 142 -12.09 10.84 9.77
CA THR A 142 -11.13 11.70 9.07
C THR A 142 -10.29 10.88 8.07
N LEU A 143 -9.79 9.71 8.49
CA LEU A 143 -9.02 8.82 7.62
C LEU A 143 -9.86 8.27 6.46
N ARG A 144 -11.15 7.97 6.69
CA ARG A 144 -12.11 7.54 5.66
C ARG A 144 -12.26 8.58 4.55
N GLU A 145 -12.21 9.87 4.88
CA GLU A 145 -12.31 10.96 3.91
C GLU A 145 -11.01 11.17 3.14
N MET A 146 -9.85 10.99 3.79
CA MET A 146 -8.53 11.24 3.20
C MET A 146 -8.06 10.17 2.20
N PHE A 147 -8.50 8.92 2.38
CA PHE A 147 -8.03 7.77 1.60
C PHE A 147 -9.16 7.09 0.83
N ASP A 148 -8.79 6.40 -0.26
CA ASP A 148 -9.74 5.52 -0.94
C ASP A 148 -10.05 4.30 -0.07
N TYR A 149 -9.04 3.78 0.65
CA TYR A 149 -9.16 2.68 1.61
C TYR A 149 -8.31 2.91 2.86
N VAL A 150 -8.77 2.41 4.00
CA VAL A 150 -8.01 2.35 5.26
C VAL A 150 -8.10 0.94 5.82
N ILE A 151 -6.95 0.31 6.05
CA ILE A 151 -6.86 -1.05 6.59
C ILE A 151 -6.28 -0.99 8.00
N PHE A 152 -7.03 -1.46 8.98
CA PHE A 152 -6.60 -1.56 10.38
C PHE A 152 -6.17 -3.00 10.68
N ASP A 153 -4.89 -3.20 10.99
CA ASP A 153 -4.38 -4.50 11.47
C ASP A 153 -4.56 -4.59 12.98
N SER A 154 -5.34 -5.56 13.45
CA SER A 154 -5.78 -5.63 14.85
C SER A 154 -5.35 -6.95 15.52
N PRO A 155 -5.27 -7.01 16.86
CA PRO A 155 -4.94 -8.25 17.55
C PRO A 155 -6.07 -9.29 17.37
N PRO A 156 -5.82 -10.58 17.72
CA PRO A 156 -6.82 -11.63 17.60
C PRO A 156 -8.05 -11.36 18.48
N ILE A 157 -9.24 -11.36 17.89
CA ILE A 157 -10.50 -11.13 18.62
C ILE A 157 -10.73 -12.17 19.72
N GLY A 158 -10.29 -13.42 19.50
CA GLY A 158 -10.45 -14.49 20.49
C GLY A 158 -9.64 -14.28 21.78
N LEU A 159 -8.73 -13.31 21.80
CA LEU A 159 -7.87 -13.01 22.96
C LEU A 159 -8.07 -11.58 23.49
N PHE A 160 -8.48 -10.65 22.63
CA PHE A 160 -8.54 -9.23 22.97
C PHE A 160 -9.75 -8.54 22.34
N VAL A 161 -10.31 -7.56 23.05
CA VAL A 161 -11.53 -6.84 22.63
C VAL A 161 -11.28 -5.75 21.58
N ASP A 162 -10.01 -5.40 21.33
CA ASP A 162 -9.59 -4.28 20.48
C ASP A 162 -10.24 -4.35 19.08
N ALA A 163 -10.25 -5.54 18.46
CA ALA A 163 -10.85 -5.74 17.15
C ALA A 163 -12.37 -5.54 17.15
N ALA A 164 -13.07 -5.90 18.24
CA ALA A 164 -14.51 -5.68 18.38
C ALA A 164 -14.84 -4.18 18.47
N ILE A 165 -14.02 -3.41 19.21
CA ILE A 165 -14.17 -1.95 19.31
C ILE A 165 -13.99 -1.32 17.93
N ILE A 166 -12.90 -1.64 17.22
CA ILE A 166 -12.63 -1.07 15.89
C ILE A 166 -13.71 -1.49 14.89
N SER A 167 -14.21 -2.73 14.95
CA SER A 167 -15.21 -3.26 14.01
C SER A 167 -16.54 -2.50 14.00
N ASN A 168 -16.87 -1.79 15.09
CA ASN A 168 -18.05 -0.91 15.17
C ASN A 168 -17.88 0.43 14.46
N LEU A 169 -16.62 0.84 14.20
CA LEU A 169 -16.27 2.15 13.68
C LEU A 169 -15.94 2.13 12.19
N VAL A 170 -15.73 0.94 11.63
CA VAL A 170 -15.32 0.73 10.25
C VAL A 170 -16.42 0.08 9.42
N ASP A 171 -16.30 0.16 8.10
CA ASP A 171 -17.33 -0.29 7.16
C ASP A 171 -17.38 -1.82 7.04
N GLY A 172 -16.31 -2.53 7.41
CA GLY A 172 -16.31 -3.98 7.41
C GLY A 172 -15.15 -4.65 8.13
N THR A 173 -15.35 -5.93 8.43
CA THR A 173 -14.38 -6.79 9.13
C THR A 173 -14.01 -8.00 8.27
N LEU A 174 -12.71 -8.23 8.10
CA LEU A 174 -12.17 -9.47 7.53
C LEU A 174 -11.68 -10.39 8.65
N TYR A 175 -12.16 -11.63 8.63
CA TYR A 175 -11.80 -12.62 9.63
C TYR A 175 -10.81 -13.65 9.08
N VAL A 176 -9.56 -13.53 9.49
CA VAL A 176 -8.49 -14.44 9.07
C VAL A 176 -8.56 -15.72 9.89
N ILE A 177 -8.37 -16.87 9.24
CA ILE A 177 -8.35 -18.17 9.90
C ILE A 177 -7.20 -18.97 9.30
N ARG A 178 -6.29 -19.44 10.14
CA ARG A 178 -5.21 -20.33 9.70
C ARG A 178 -5.73 -21.76 9.58
N GLU A 179 -5.46 -22.39 8.44
CA GLU A 179 -5.81 -23.79 8.20
C GLU A 179 -5.21 -24.68 9.31
N ARG A 180 -6.04 -25.56 9.89
CA ARG A 180 -5.65 -26.54 10.92
C ARG A 180 -5.00 -25.95 12.19
N ALA A 181 -5.26 -24.68 12.52
CA ALA A 181 -4.76 -24.06 13.75
C ALA A 181 -5.82 -23.93 14.84
N ALA A 182 -6.86 -23.11 14.60
CA ALA A 182 -7.91 -22.90 15.59
C ALA A 182 -8.95 -24.02 15.56
N LYS A 183 -9.45 -24.42 16.74
CA LYS A 183 -10.61 -25.31 16.85
C LYS A 183 -11.86 -24.60 16.34
N ARG A 184 -12.78 -25.36 15.73
CA ARG A 184 -14.04 -24.82 15.18
C ARG A 184 -14.81 -23.97 16.19
N ASP A 185 -14.92 -24.41 17.44
CA ASP A 185 -15.67 -23.69 18.46
C ASP A 185 -15.04 -22.32 18.80
N ALA A 186 -13.70 -22.22 18.77
CA ALA A 186 -13.01 -20.95 18.98
C ALA A 186 -13.27 -19.97 17.82
N VAL A 187 -13.27 -20.47 16.57
CA VAL A 187 -13.62 -19.68 15.38
C VAL A 187 -15.07 -19.17 15.49
N VAL A 188 -16.00 -20.05 15.88
CA VAL A 188 -17.42 -19.69 16.08
C VAL A 188 -17.57 -18.65 17.19
N ALA A 189 -16.87 -18.81 18.32
CA ALA A 189 -16.89 -17.85 19.41
C ALA A 189 -16.36 -16.47 18.98
N GLY A 190 -15.29 -16.41 18.19
CA GLY A 190 -14.79 -15.14 17.64
C GLY A 190 -15.79 -14.46 16.71
N VAL A 191 -16.49 -15.21 15.86
CA VAL A 191 -17.59 -14.67 15.04
C VAL A 191 -18.74 -14.16 15.90
N GLN A 192 -19.09 -14.88 16.97
CA GLN A 192 -20.14 -14.45 17.91
C GLN A 192 -19.75 -13.15 18.62
N GLN A 193 -18.49 -12.98 19.02
CA GLN A 193 -18.00 -11.73 19.61
C GLN A 193 -18.09 -10.56 18.63
N LEU A 194 -17.67 -10.76 17.37
CA LEU A 194 -17.82 -9.74 16.33
C LEU A 194 -19.29 -9.36 16.10
N LYS A 195 -20.19 -10.35 16.06
CA LYS A 195 -21.65 -10.10 15.94
C LYS A 195 -22.22 -9.37 17.16
N ALA A 196 -21.78 -9.72 18.37
CA ALA A 196 -22.19 -9.04 19.59
C ALA A 196 -21.71 -7.57 19.61
N ALA A 197 -20.57 -7.30 18.99
CA ALA A 197 -20.08 -5.96 18.69
C ALA A 197 -20.67 -5.39 17.37
N ASN A 198 -21.80 -5.88 16.86
CA ASN A 198 -22.48 -5.36 15.66
C ASN A 198 -21.56 -5.18 14.43
N ALA A 199 -20.51 -5.99 14.31
CA ALA A 199 -19.54 -5.90 13.23
C ALA A 199 -20.16 -6.36 11.91
N ARG A 200 -19.95 -5.58 10.84
CA ARG A 200 -20.23 -6.04 9.47
C ARG A 200 -19.11 -6.98 9.00
N ILE A 201 -19.31 -8.28 9.15
CA ILE A 201 -18.34 -9.30 8.70
C ILE A 201 -18.45 -9.46 7.18
N LEU A 202 -17.41 -9.06 6.45
CA LEU A 202 -17.35 -9.14 4.99
C LEU A 202 -17.11 -10.58 4.51
N GLY A 203 -16.43 -11.38 5.32
CA GLY A 203 -16.09 -12.76 5.03
C GLY A 203 -14.85 -13.22 5.79
N SER A 204 -14.38 -14.42 5.44
CA SER A 204 -13.19 -15.03 6.02
C SER A 204 -12.06 -15.20 5.01
N VAL A 205 -10.82 -15.11 5.47
CA VAL A 205 -9.61 -15.39 4.68
C VAL A 205 -8.89 -16.59 5.28
N ILE A 206 -8.78 -17.69 4.51
CA ILE A 206 -8.02 -18.85 4.94
C ILE A 206 -6.54 -18.66 4.61
N THR A 207 -5.67 -18.83 5.60
CA THR A 207 -4.21 -18.69 5.45
C THR A 207 -3.50 -20.01 5.73
N PHE A 208 -2.25 -20.12 5.25
CA PHE A 208 -1.45 -21.35 5.33
C PHE A 208 -2.12 -22.57 4.70
N SER A 209 -3.03 -22.33 3.73
CA SER A 209 -3.65 -23.38 2.94
C SER A 209 -2.57 -24.16 2.19
N ARG A 210 -2.56 -25.49 2.35
CA ARG A 210 -1.71 -26.33 1.49
C ARG A 210 -2.22 -26.23 0.06
N GLU A 211 -1.30 -26.08 -0.90
CA GLU A 211 -1.62 -26.37 -2.29
C GLU A 211 -1.95 -27.86 -2.38
N GLU A 212 -3.23 -28.19 -2.48
CA GLU A 212 -3.58 -29.51 -3.00
C GLU A 212 -3.12 -29.53 -4.45
N ALA A 213 -2.21 -30.45 -4.77
CA ALA A 213 -1.56 -30.63 -6.07
C ALA A 213 -2.53 -30.92 -7.24
N ASN A 214 -3.84 -30.82 -7.03
CA ASN A 214 -4.91 -31.08 -8.00
C ASN A 214 -5.59 -29.83 -8.54
N ASN A 215 -5.17 -28.62 -8.15
CA ASN A 215 -5.69 -27.39 -8.76
C ASN A 215 -4.88 -26.99 -10.01
N ASP A 216 -4.77 -27.90 -10.97
CA ASP A 216 -4.26 -27.64 -12.33
C ASP A 216 -5.06 -26.54 -13.06
N TYR A 217 -6.21 -26.16 -12.50
CA TYR A 217 -7.06 -25.09 -13.02
C TYR A 217 -6.47 -23.67 -12.82
N TYR A 218 -5.51 -23.48 -11.90
CA TYR A 218 -5.00 -22.15 -11.55
C TYR A 218 -3.67 -21.75 -12.21
N TYR A 219 -2.98 -22.67 -12.91
CA TYR A 219 -1.70 -22.40 -13.59
C TYR A 219 -1.66 -22.94 -15.03
N VAL A 220 -2.67 -22.62 -15.83
CA VAL A 220 -2.62 -22.89 -17.27
C VAL A 220 -1.87 -21.74 -17.96
N TYR A 221 -0.65 -22.01 -18.42
CA TYR A 221 0.04 -21.13 -19.35
C TYR A 221 -0.23 -21.60 -20.79
N TYR A 222 -0.43 -20.66 -21.70
CA TYR A 222 -0.48 -20.93 -23.14
C TYR A 222 0.88 -20.62 -23.75
N ASN A 223 1.40 -21.52 -24.60
CA ASN A 223 2.61 -21.24 -25.39
C ASN A 223 2.28 -20.30 -26.57
N SER A 224 3.29 -19.88 -27.33
CA SER A 224 3.16 -19.04 -28.53
C SER A 224 2.28 -19.65 -29.63
N GLU A 225 1.96 -20.93 -29.54
CA GLU A 225 1.07 -21.69 -30.44
C GLU A 225 -0.35 -21.88 -29.87
N GLY A 226 -0.66 -21.30 -28.71
CA GLY A 226 -1.98 -21.36 -28.09
C GLY A 226 -2.33 -22.71 -27.45
N LYS A 227 -1.37 -23.62 -27.27
CA LYS A 227 -1.57 -24.89 -26.57
C LYS A 227 -1.40 -24.74 -25.07
N ARG A 228 -2.24 -25.44 -24.30
CA ARG A 228 -2.17 -25.51 -22.83
C ARG A 228 -0.92 -26.25 -22.41
N VAL A 229 -0.13 -25.64 -21.53
CA VAL A 229 1.11 -26.22 -20.99
C VAL A 229 1.05 -26.16 -19.46
N SER A 230 1.35 -27.29 -18.80
CA SER A 230 1.40 -27.32 -17.34
C SER A 230 2.64 -26.59 -16.81
N HIS A 231 2.59 -26.14 -15.56
CA HIS A 231 3.74 -25.51 -14.90
C HIS A 231 4.96 -26.43 -14.87
N LYS A 232 4.74 -27.73 -14.65
CA LYS A 232 5.82 -28.74 -14.65
C LYS A 232 6.47 -28.89 -16.02
N ASP A 233 5.67 -28.89 -17.08
CA ASP A 233 6.19 -29.03 -18.45
C ASP A 233 7.00 -27.79 -18.86
N ARG A 234 6.56 -26.60 -18.43
CA ARG A 234 7.30 -25.36 -18.69
C ARG A 234 8.59 -25.26 -17.89
N GLU A 235 8.59 -25.63 -16.60
CA GLU A 235 9.83 -25.70 -15.81
C GLU A 235 10.81 -26.71 -16.40
N LYS A 236 10.32 -27.85 -16.89
CA LYS A 236 11.15 -28.87 -17.52
C LYS A 236 11.76 -28.38 -18.84
N GLN A 237 10.97 -27.72 -19.69
CA GLN A 237 11.45 -27.08 -20.93
C GLN A 237 12.48 -25.97 -20.67
N LEU A 238 12.30 -25.19 -19.60
CA LEU A 238 13.24 -24.13 -19.20
C LEU A 238 14.54 -24.69 -18.59
N MET A 239 14.50 -25.89 -18.01
CA MET A 239 15.68 -26.60 -17.51
C MET A 239 16.42 -27.36 -18.60
N GLU A 240 15.70 -27.90 -19.59
CA GLU A 240 16.26 -28.68 -20.70
C GLU A 240 16.89 -27.81 -21.79
N ASN A 241 16.55 -26.52 -21.88
CA ASN A 241 17.14 -25.59 -22.85
C ASN A 241 17.77 -24.35 -22.18
N PRO A 242 19.10 -24.34 -21.95
CA PRO A 242 19.80 -23.24 -21.26
C PRO A 242 19.67 -21.87 -21.95
N ASN A 243 19.43 -21.84 -23.26
CA ASN A 243 19.22 -20.62 -24.04
C ASN A 243 17.79 -20.08 -23.95
N ALA A 244 16.86 -20.80 -23.29
CA ALA A 244 15.49 -20.31 -23.10
C ALA A 244 15.38 -19.11 -22.15
N ARG A 245 16.46 -18.80 -21.40
CA ARG A 245 16.57 -17.54 -20.65
C ARG A 245 16.75 -16.32 -21.56
N ASP A 246 17.36 -16.49 -22.73
CA ASP A 246 17.63 -15.39 -23.66
C ASP A 246 16.41 -15.07 -24.55
N LEU A 247 15.49 -16.03 -24.74
CA LEU A 247 14.23 -15.81 -25.47
C LEU A 247 13.26 -14.84 -24.76
N ALA A 248 13.40 -14.65 -23.44
CA ALA A 248 12.63 -13.63 -22.72
C ALA A 248 13.08 -12.20 -23.08
N ALA A 249 14.29 -12.03 -23.61
CA ALA A 249 14.78 -10.74 -24.12
C ALA A 249 14.36 -10.50 -25.58
N ASP A 250 14.24 -11.55 -26.39
CA ASP A 250 13.78 -11.45 -27.79
C ASP A 250 12.31 -11.00 -27.92
N ASP A 251 11.50 -11.25 -26.89
CA ASP A 251 10.07 -10.92 -26.86
C ASP A 251 9.82 -9.40 -26.84
N ILE A 252 10.74 -8.62 -26.25
CA ILE A 252 10.67 -7.14 -26.23
C ILE A 252 10.94 -6.57 -27.62
N GLY A 253 11.93 -7.12 -28.34
CA GLY A 253 12.29 -6.67 -29.69
C GLY A 253 11.25 -7.03 -30.75
N GLN A 254 10.54 -8.14 -30.58
CA GLN A 254 9.41 -8.51 -31.45
C GLN A 254 8.14 -7.72 -31.12
N TRP A 255 7.85 -7.51 -29.83
CA TRP A 255 6.74 -6.65 -29.41
C TRP A 255 6.92 -5.20 -29.87
N ALA A 256 8.11 -4.61 -29.71
CA ALA A 256 8.41 -3.23 -30.12
C ALA A 256 8.19 -3.04 -31.63
N ARG A 257 8.65 -3.99 -32.46
CA ARG A 257 8.41 -3.97 -33.91
C ARG A 257 6.94 -4.10 -34.28
N LYS A 258 6.18 -4.97 -33.59
CA LYS A 258 4.72 -5.10 -33.79
C LYS A 258 3.93 -3.86 -33.34
N ALA A 259 4.44 -3.13 -32.35
CA ALA A 259 3.85 -1.90 -31.84
C ALA A 259 4.31 -0.64 -32.60
N GLY A 260 5.17 -0.77 -33.62
CA GLY A 260 5.71 0.36 -34.39
C GLY A 260 6.74 1.21 -33.65
N ILE A 261 7.36 0.67 -32.60
CA ILE A 261 8.33 1.35 -31.73
C ILE A 261 9.74 0.88 -32.11
N ASP A 262 10.66 1.81 -32.40
CA ASP A 262 12.06 1.49 -32.71
C ASP A 262 12.72 0.76 -31.51
N PRO A 263 13.22 -0.49 -31.69
CA PRO A 263 13.82 -1.28 -30.61
C PRO A 263 14.95 -0.57 -29.86
N LYS A 264 15.70 0.32 -30.53
CA LYS A 264 16.78 1.09 -29.89
C LYS A 264 16.29 2.13 -28.89
N GLN A 265 15.01 2.52 -28.95
CA GLN A 265 14.38 3.41 -27.96
C GLN A 265 13.85 2.66 -26.74
N ALA A 266 13.55 1.36 -26.87
CA ALA A 266 13.07 0.51 -25.78
C ALA A 266 14.20 0.09 -24.84
N GLU A 267 15.37 -0.27 -25.38
CA GLU A 267 16.57 -0.63 -24.59
C GLU A 267 17.15 0.56 -23.79
N ARG A 268 16.98 1.78 -24.28
CA ARG A 268 17.53 3.01 -23.68
C ARG A 268 16.85 3.46 -22.38
N ARG A 269 15.74 2.82 -21.98
CA ARG A 269 15.00 3.18 -20.75
C ARG A 269 15.38 2.33 -19.54
N GLU A 270 16.01 1.17 -19.74
CA GLU A 270 16.48 0.33 -18.62
C GLU A 270 17.90 0.68 -18.15
N SER A 271 18.76 1.22 -19.02
CA SER A 271 20.04 1.80 -18.60
C SER A 271 19.85 3.29 -18.28
N GLY A 272 19.79 3.64 -17.00
CA GLY A 272 19.56 4.99 -16.49
C GLY A 272 20.65 6.02 -16.80
N GLU A 273 20.93 6.31 -18.08
CA GLU A 273 21.79 7.40 -18.52
C GLU A 273 20.95 8.57 -19.06
N ARG A 274 20.99 9.70 -18.33
CA ARG A 274 20.47 10.99 -18.81
C ARG A 274 21.25 11.42 -20.06
N PRO A 275 20.60 11.98 -21.10
CA PRO A 275 21.34 12.55 -22.22
C PRO A 275 22.05 13.84 -21.80
N ARG A 276 23.36 13.88 -22.00
CA ARG A 276 24.13 15.14 -22.08
C ARG A 276 23.68 15.87 -23.36
N ARG A 277 23.13 17.08 -23.24
CA ARG A 277 23.08 18.04 -24.36
C ARG A 277 24.45 18.72 -24.45
N GLN A 278 25.21 18.40 -25.50
CA GLN A 278 26.16 19.31 -26.13
C GLN A 278 25.61 19.69 -27.50
N GLY A 279 25.66 20.98 -27.83
CA GLY A 279 24.92 21.58 -28.93
C GLY A 279 25.75 21.97 -30.14
N SER A 280 25.03 22.55 -31.09
CA SER A 280 25.45 23.43 -32.20
C SER A 280 24.14 23.90 -32.84
N GLY A 281 23.91 25.12 -33.32
CA GLY A 281 24.71 26.31 -33.55
C GLY A 281 24.02 27.08 -34.69
N ALA A 282 23.84 28.39 -34.51
CA ALA A 282 23.58 29.44 -35.51
C ALA A 282 22.22 29.50 -36.27
N GLY A 283 21.65 30.71 -36.35
CA GLY A 283 20.60 31.05 -37.34
C GLY A 283 19.65 32.20 -37.00
N VAL A 284 20.18 33.43 -37.00
CA VAL A 284 19.59 34.76 -37.32
C VAL A 284 18.09 34.87 -37.69
N GLY A 285 17.38 35.89 -37.17
CA GLY A 285 16.18 36.43 -37.82
C GLY A 285 15.28 37.32 -36.94
N ALA A 286 15.18 38.60 -37.30
CA ALA A 286 14.43 39.67 -36.63
C ALA A 286 12.90 39.61 -36.82
N GLY A 287 12.13 40.37 -36.02
CA GLY A 287 10.77 40.78 -36.41
C GLY A 287 9.78 41.12 -35.28
N ALA A 288 9.82 42.37 -34.82
CA ALA A 288 8.69 43.26 -34.54
C ALA A 288 7.41 42.78 -33.78
N SER A 289 7.16 43.40 -32.62
CA SER A 289 5.81 43.88 -32.21
C SER A 289 5.34 45.00 -33.16
N PRO A 290 4.03 45.32 -33.31
CA PRO A 290 3.22 46.07 -32.32
C PRO A 290 1.79 45.49 -32.14
N ASN A 291 1.17 45.51 -30.94
CA ASN A 291 0.57 46.62 -30.18
C ASN A 291 -0.92 46.86 -30.50
N ALA A 292 -1.75 46.84 -29.44
CA ALA A 292 -2.84 47.79 -29.09
C ALA A 292 -4.01 47.05 -28.39
N ASN A 293 -4.23 47.26 -27.08
CA ASN A 293 -5.03 48.33 -26.44
C ASN A 293 -6.55 48.18 -26.72
N ALA A 294 -7.50 48.39 -25.82
CA ALA A 294 -7.56 48.93 -24.46
C ALA A 294 -8.98 48.63 -23.91
N GLY A 295 -9.21 48.84 -22.61
CA GLY A 295 -10.57 48.98 -22.09
C GLY A 295 -10.71 48.85 -20.59
N ALA A 296 -10.37 49.92 -19.85
CA ALA A 296 -10.52 50.06 -18.41
C ALA A 296 -11.98 50.34 -17.97
N GLY A 297 -12.31 49.99 -16.72
CA GLY A 297 -13.49 50.48 -16.00
C GLY A 297 -13.66 49.82 -14.63
N MET A 298 -13.56 50.60 -13.55
CA MET A 298 -13.67 50.24 -12.13
C MET A 298 -14.49 51.36 -11.42
N PRO A 299 -14.93 51.23 -10.15
CA PRO A 299 -16.00 50.42 -9.53
C PRO A 299 -17.16 51.36 -9.04
N PRO A 300 -18.12 51.00 -8.11
CA PRO A 300 -17.83 50.73 -6.68
C PRO A 300 -18.79 49.76 -5.89
N ALA A 301 -18.29 49.39 -4.69
CA ALA A 301 -18.93 49.23 -3.37
C ALA A 301 -19.79 47.99 -2.92
N ALA A 302 -19.25 47.38 -1.85
CA ALA A 302 -19.87 46.91 -0.59
C ALA A 302 -20.53 45.51 -0.47
N SER A 303 -20.01 44.78 0.53
CA SER A 303 -20.27 43.40 0.99
C SER A 303 -21.67 43.18 1.63
N PRO A 304 -22.10 41.92 1.84
CA PRO A 304 -21.73 41.21 3.07
C PRO A 304 -21.33 39.74 2.89
N GLN A 305 -20.61 39.25 3.91
CA GLN A 305 -19.89 37.99 4.01
C GLN A 305 -20.77 36.73 3.84
N ARG A 306 -20.27 35.77 3.06
CA ARG A 306 -20.70 34.36 3.13
C ARG A 306 -19.44 33.49 3.11
N ALA A 307 -19.18 32.80 4.22
CA ALA A 307 -18.07 31.87 4.35
C ALA A 307 -18.24 30.73 3.34
N THR A 308 -17.44 30.74 2.29
CA THR A 308 -17.34 29.64 1.33
C THR A 308 -16.54 28.50 1.95
N ARG A 309 -17.15 27.32 2.00
CA ARG A 309 -16.46 26.04 2.24
C ARG A 309 -15.33 25.92 1.22
N ALA A 310 -14.09 26.00 1.67
CA ALA A 310 -12.94 25.64 0.85
C ALA A 310 -13.05 24.16 0.49
N SER A 311 -13.00 23.87 -0.81
CA SER A 311 -12.93 22.52 -1.34
C SER A 311 -11.66 21.82 -0.83
N ALA A 312 -11.78 20.55 -0.45
CA ALA A 312 -10.66 19.72 0.01
C ALA A 312 -9.48 19.63 -0.98
N ASP A 313 -9.67 20.04 -2.25
CA ASP A 313 -8.62 20.13 -3.27
C ASP A 313 -7.61 21.28 -3.04
N GLU A 314 -7.93 22.31 -2.24
CA GLU A 314 -7.02 23.44 -1.98
C GLU A 314 -6.00 23.18 -0.85
N GLN A 315 -6.14 22.10 -0.08
CA GLN A 315 -5.24 21.80 1.05
C GLN A 315 -4.05 20.88 0.70
N PHE A 316 -3.98 20.35 -0.53
CA PHE A 316 -2.92 19.42 -0.93
C PHE A 316 -2.49 19.59 -2.39
N PRO A 317 -1.47 20.41 -2.69
CA PRO A 317 -0.88 20.43 -4.03
C PRO A 317 -0.25 19.06 -4.34
N ARG A 318 -0.50 18.56 -5.55
CA ARG A 318 0.14 17.34 -6.10
C ARG A 318 1.66 17.51 -5.98
N GLY A 319 2.32 16.71 -5.12
CA GLY A 319 3.78 16.71 -4.95
C GLY A 319 4.32 17.06 -3.55
N ALA A 320 3.49 17.17 -2.52
CA ALA A 320 3.92 17.62 -1.18
C ALA A 320 4.64 16.57 -0.29
N PHE A 321 5.06 15.42 -0.82
CA PHE A 321 5.87 14.44 -0.08
C PHE A 321 7.27 14.40 -0.66
N LYS A 322 8.20 15.10 -0.01
CA LYS A 322 9.63 14.94 -0.29
C LYS A 322 10.08 13.60 0.33
N PRO A 323 10.83 12.76 -0.40
CA PRO A 323 11.42 11.56 0.19
C PRO A 323 12.38 11.97 1.31
N ALA A 324 12.27 11.32 2.47
CA ALA A 324 13.25 11.47 3.54
C ALA A 324 14.59 10.88 3.09
N VAL A 325 15.66 11.65 3.24
CA VAL A 325 17.02 11.18 3.02
C VAL A 325 17.37 10.21 4.17
N PRO A 326 17.79 8.97 3.89
CA PRO A 326 18.16 8.04 4.96
C PRO A 326 19.37 8.59 5.71
N ARG A 327 19.23 8.83 7.03
CA ARG A 327 20.38 9.05 7.91
C ARG A 327 21.12 7.72 8.06
N ARG A 328 22.45 7.76 7.88
CA ARG A 328 23.31 6.58 7.99
C ARG A 328 23.25 6.00 9.41
N ALA A 329 23.31 4.68 9.49
CA ALA A 329 23.23 3.88 10.71
C ALA A 329 24.58 3.79 11.47
N ASP A 330 25.30 4.90 11.59
CA ASP A 330 26.52 5.00 12.37
C ASP A 330 26.40 6.16 13.37
N GLY A 331 26.05 5.81 14.61
CA GLY A 331 25.87 6.73 15.73
C GLY A 331 27.15 7.46 16.15
N ARG A 332 27.58 8.44 15.36
CA ARG A 332 28.59 9.43 15.74
C ARG A 332 28.05 10.83 15.53
N ALA A 333 27.98 11.59 16.62
CA ALA A 333 27.64 13.00 16.60
C ALA A 333 28.58 13.79 15.67
N PRO A 334 28.09 14.81 14.94
CA PRO A 334 28.95 15.63 14.10
C PRO A 334 29.88 16.48 14.97
N ARG A 335 31.20 16.26 14.85
CA ARG A 335 32.21 17.15 15.41
C ARG A 335 32.20 18.47 14.63
N HIS A 336 31.87 19.56 15.31
CA HIS A 336 32.18 20.90 14.84
C HIS A 336 33.69 21.03 14.59
N LYS A 337 34.09 21.33 13.36
CA LYS A 337 35.40 21.91 13.07
C LYS A 337 35.21 23.38 12.74
N ASN A 338 35.63 24.21 13.68
CA ASN A 338 36.03 25.59 13.44
C ASN A 338 37.16 25.59 12.40
N THR A 339 37.02 26.42 11.36
CA THR A 339 38.19 27.07 10.77
C THR A 339 37.81 28.50 10.41
N ARG A 340 38.57 29.42 11.00
CA ARG A 340 38.59 30.85 10.70
C ARG A 340 39.28 31.09 9.34
N ILE A 341 38.94 32.27 8.81
CA ILE A 341 39.49 33.01 7.65
C ILE A 341 38.94 32.54 6.31
#